data_AF-A0A936SJZ1-F1
#
_entry.id   AF-A0A936SJZ1-F1
#
_cell.length_a   1.000
_cell.length_b   1.000
_cell.length_c   1.000
_cell.angle_alpha   90.00
_cell.angle_beta   90.00
_cell.angle_gamma   90.00
#
_symmetry.space_group_name_H-M   'P 1'
#
loop_
_entity.id
_entity.type
_entity.pdbx_description
1 polymer ?
#
loop_
_entity_poly.entity_id
_entity_poly.type
_entity_poly.pdbx_seq_one_letter_code
_entity_poly.pdbx_strand_id
1 'polypeptide(L)'
;MLSTPDRIDAALDLVPGAETEFTSIEDHSALAGLLPLPTRRPKRNPLDPAHLVYAPAWFRLAALAAGVGALGLRRLGWPAVAGMGAIGAAGMFYATRFEPASPTLEHVTLWFPELPAGLDRLRIGQITDPHLGLRYTEQNLAWAVEQLRREQPELIAVTGDLAGLKAGVPQIVPLLSPLRAPLGVYAVPGNHDYWEGLSDVQAALGLAGIPLLMNRNLRLRWNGADFWLAGIDDIFDGDPNFAAACAGIPSQAFKLLLAHSPDIAVDAAGHGFALQLSGHSHGGHLRLPQLGAFTHPRYGARYVMGHYRVGSMQLYVSRGLGGAPLRLLCRPEVTIITLRRGLAR
;
A
#
# COMPACT_ATOMS: atom_id res chain seq x y z
N MET A 1 -41.03 -50.51 -8.49
CA MET A 1 -39.61 -50.73 -8.14
C MET A 1 -38.82 -49.55 -8.63
N LEU A 2 -38.43 -48.67 -7.70
CA LEU A 2 -37.24 -47.81 -7.67
C LEU A 2 -37.52 -46.75 -6.59
N SER A 3 -37.27 -47.17 -5.35
CA SER A 3 -37.25 -46.32 -4.16
C SER A 3 -35.95 -45.53 -4.13
N THR A 4 -36.06 -44.30 -3.64
CA THR A 4 -34.96 -43.50 -3.09
C THR A 4 -34.10 -44.31 -2.10
N PRO A 5 -32.84 -43.89 -1.90
CA PRO A 5 -32.23 -44.02 -0.58
C PRO A 5 -31.90 -42.65 0.03
N ASP A 6 -32.21 -42.61 1.31
CA ASP A 6 -32.01 -41.56 2.28
C ASP A 6 -30.55 -41.27 2.62
N ARG A 7 -30.41 -40.05 3.14
CA ARG A 7 -29.49 -39.58 4.19
C ARG A 7 -28.65 -40.64 4.90
N ILE A 8 -27.37 -40.32 5.06
CA ILE A 8 -26.57 -40.75 6.21
C ILE A 8 -26.27 -39.51 7.04
N ASP A 9 -26.94 -39.43 8.18
CA ASP A 9 -26.52 -38.67 9.35
C ASP A 9 -25.25 -39.31 9.92
N ALA A 10 -24.23 -38.49 10.18
CA ALA A 10 -23.18 -38.82 11.14
C ALA A 10 -23.02 -37.64 12.09
N ALA A 11 -23.57 -37.86 13.29
CA ALA A 11 -23.47 -36.99 14.43
C ALA A 11 -22.01 -36.78 14.88
N LEU A 12 -21.68 -35.55 15.22
CA LEU A 12 -20.60 -35.23 16.16
C LEU A 12 -21.19 -34.27 17.18
N ASP A 13 -21.58 -34.86 18.31
CA ASP A 13 -22.10 -34.17 19.47
C ASP A 13 -20.97 -33.57 20.32
N LEU A 14 -21.19 -32.30 20.69
CA LEU A 14 -20.90 -31.67 21.98
C LEU A 14 -19.48 -31.17 22.31
N VAL A 15 -19.33 -29.84 22.24
CA VAL A 15 -18.85 -29.04 23.40
C VAL A 15 -19.90 -27.96 23.68
N PRO A 16 -20.52 -27.90 24.87
CA PRO A 16 -21.50 -26.87 25.22
C PRO A 16 -20.83 -25.66 25.87
N GLY A 17 -21.31 -24.46 25.54
CA GLY A 17 -21.09 -23.26 26.36
C GLY A 17 -20.10 -22.25 25.80
N ALA A 18 -20.49 -21.54 24.74
CA ALA A 18 -20.05 -20.17 24.50
C ALA A 18 -21.24 -19.42 23.90
N GLU A 19 -22.05 -18.81 24.78
CA GLU A 19 -22.99 -17.78 24.38
C GLU A 19 -22.18 -16.57 23.87
N THR A 20 -21.83 -16.58 22.59
CA THR A 20 -21.46 -15.36 21.89
C THR A 20 -22.75 -14.62 21.57
N GLU A 21 -23.05 -13.59 22.37
CA GLU A 21 -23.92 -12.50 21.95
C GLU A 21 -23.34 -11.91 20.66
N PHE A 22 -23.84 -12.38 19.52
CA PHE A 22 -23.77 -11.65 18.27
C PHE A 22 -24.69 -10.44 18.44
N THR A 23 -24.15 -9.35 18.98
CA THR A 23 -24.77 -8.04 18.80
C THR A 23 -24.84 -7.79 17.30
N SER A 24 -26.07 -7.67 16.81
CA SER A 24 -26.43 -7.40 15.43
C SER A 24 -25.55 -6.30 14.85
N ILE A 25 -24.98 -6.57 13.69
CA ILE A 25 -24.40 -5.56 12.82
C ILE A 25 -25.58 -4.81 12.18
N GLU A 26 -26.21 -3.96 12.97
CA GLU A 26 -27.16 -2.94 12.51
C GLU A 26 -26.46 -1.59 12.53
N ASP A 27 -25.57 -1.34 11.56
CA ASP A 27 -25.45 0.00 10.95
C ASP A 27 -24.60 0.01 9.67
N HIS A 28 -24.98 -0.78 8.66
CA HIS A 28 -24.43 -0.61 7.30
C HIS A 28 -25.06 0.59 6.55
N SER A 29 -26.00 1.31 7.19
CA SER A 29 -26.64 2.53 6.67
C SER A 29 -25.90 3.83 6.98
N ALA A 30 -24.94 3.84 7.92
CA ALA A 30 -24.18 5.05 8.27
C ALA A 30 -23.03 5.40 7.31
N LEU A 31 -22.75 4.57 6.29
CA LEU A 31 -21.66 4.78 5.32
C LEU A 31 -22.01 5.71 4.15
N ALA A 32 -23.26 6.17 4.03
CA ALA A 32 -23.71 7.06 2.94
C ALA A 32 -23.46 8.56 3.22
N GLY A 33 -22.36 8.91 3.89
CA GLY A 33 -21.92 10.30 3.94
C GLY A 33 -21.23 10.65 2.62
N LEU A 34 -21.96 11.12 1.61
CA LEU A 34 -21.40 11.70 0.39
C LEU A 34 -20.73 13.04 0.73
N LEU A 35 -19.44 13.02 1.07
CA LEU A 35 -18.61 14.19 0.75
C LEU A 35 -18.66 14.34 -0.77
N PRO A 36 -18.94 15.53 -1.32
CA PRO A 36 -18.87 15.72 -2.76
C PRO A 36 -17.44 15.43 -3.20
N LEU A 37 -17.23 14.30 -3.87
CA LEU A 37 -15.94 14.00 -4.47
C LEU A 37 -15.62 15.07 -5.51
N PRO A 38 -14.36 15.49 -5.66
CA PRO A 38 -13.95 16.33 -6.76
C PRO A 38 -14.38 15.71 -8.08
N THR A 39 -15.36 16.34 -8.75
CA THR A 39 -15.89 15.86 -10.05
C THR A 39 -14.95 16.18 -11.21
N ARG A 40 -13.90 16.95 -10.94
CA ARG A 40 -12.95 17.42 -11.94
C ARG A 40 -11.74 16.50 -11.98
N ARG A 41 -11.55 15.79 -13.10
CA ARG A 41 -10.30 15.08 -13.36
C ARG A 41 -9.16 16.10 -13.50
N PRO A 42 -8.13 16.06 -12.65
CA PRO A 42 -6.92 16.82 -12.88
C PRO A 42 -6.31 16.34 -14.20
N LYS A 43 -6.10 17.23 -15.19
CA LYS A 43 -5.27 16.89 -16.35
C LYS A 43 -3.81 16.94 -15.90
N ARG A 44 -3.18 15.80 -15.64
CA ARG A 44 -1.76 15.73 -15.27
C ARG A 44 -1.06 14.60 -16.02
N ASN A 45 0.21 14.85 -16.35
CA ASN A 45 1.10 13.86 -16.94
C ASN A 45 1.87 13.18 -15.79
N PRO A 46 1.73 11.86 -15.57
CA PRO A 46 2.45 11.13 -14.52
C PRO A 46 3.98 11.22 -14.62
N LEU A 47 4.48 11.53 -15.83
CA LEU A 47 5.90 11.65 -16.15
C LEU A 47 6.34 13.10 -16.29
N ASP A 48 5.55 14.07 -15.82
CA ASP A 48 5.99 15.47 -15.81
C ASP A 48 7.25 15.60 -14.94
N PRO A 49 8.41 15.99 -15.50
CA PRO A 49 9.63 16.16 -14.74
C PRO A 49 9.49 17.23 -13.64
N ALA A 50 8.50 18.14 -13.71
CA ALA A 50 8.20 19.09 -12.64
C ALA A 50 7.61 18.43 -11.38
N HIS A 51 7.16 17.17 -11.47
CA HIS A 51 6.64 16.38 -10.35
C HIS A 51 7.62 15.31 -9.86
N LEU A 52 8.78 15.19 -10.51
CA LEU A 52 9.85 14.28 -10.14
C LEU A 52 11.03 15.05 -9.54
N VAL A 53 11.50 14.59 -8.39
CA VAL A 53 12.74 15.08 -7.78
C VAL A 53 13.86 14.12 -8.13
N TYR A 54 14.88 14.60 -8.85
CA TYR A 54 16.04 13.79 -9.27
C TYR A 54 17.20 13.92 -8.28
N ALA A 55 17.85 12.79 -7.97
CA ALA A 55 19.04 12.78 -7.13
C ALA A 55 20.30 13.23 -7.92
N PRO A 56 21.01 14.31 -7.50
CA PRO A 56 22.20 14.81 -8.19
C PRO A 56 23.33 13.80 -8.35
N ALA A 57 23.41 12.83 -7.43
CA ALA A 57 24.45 11.82 -7.40
C ALA A 57 24.44 10.89 -8.63
N TRP A 58 23.27 10.65 -9.23
CA TRP A 58 23.14 9.83 -10.42
C TRP A 58 23.72 10.49 -11.68
N PHE A 59 23.64 11.83 -11.79
CA PHE A 59 24.28 12.55 -12.89
C PHE A 59 25.81 12.44 -12.83
N ARG A 60 26.39 12.47 -11.62
CA ARG A 60 27.83 12.26 -11.42
C ARG A 60 28.24 10.83 -11.80
N LEU A 61 27.43 9.84 -11.44
CA LEU A 61 27.66 8.45 -11.81
C LEU A 61 27.59 8.25 -13.34
N ALA A 62 26.60 8.85 -14.00
CA ALA A 62 26.48 8.77 -15.46
C ALA A 62 27.70 9.39 -16.17
N ALA A 63 28.18 10.54 -15.69
CA ALA A 63 29.39 11.17 -16.21
C ALA A 63 30.64 10.30 -15.99
N LEU A 64 30.78 9.68 -14.81
CA LEU A 64 31.87 8.75 -14.52
C LEU A 64 31.82 7.52 -15.44
N ALA A 65 30.64 6.91 -15.61
CA ALA A 65 30.45 5.75 -16.48
C ALA A 65 30.79 6.07 -17.94
N ALA A 66 30.38 7.25 -18.44
CA ALA A 66 30.76 7.72 -19.77
C ALA A 66 32.29 7.90 -19.91
N GLY A 67 32.94 8.49 -18.88
CA GLY A 67 34.39 8.65 -18.85
C GLY A 67 35.16 7.31 -18.83
N VAL A 68 34.70 6.35 -18.03
CA VAL A 68 35.26 4.99 -17.98
C VAL A 68 35.04 4.26 -19.31
N GLY A 69 33.87 4.41 -19.94
CA GLY A 69 33.60 3.84 -21.27
C GLY A 69 34.55 4.37 -22.33
N ALA A 70 34.77 5.70 -22.37
CA ALA A 70 35.72 6.33 -23.29
C ALA A 70 37.16 5.90 -23.03
N LEU A 71 37.57 5.73 -21.77
CA LEU A 71 38.90 5.25 -21.40
C LEU A 71 39.08 3.77 -21.74
N GLY A 72 38.06 2.94 -21.50
CA GLY A 72 38.04 1.51 -21.83
C GLY A 72 38.19 1.27 -23.32
N LEU A 73 37.50 2.05 -24.16
CA LEU A 73 37.67 2.02 -25.61
C LEU A 73 39.12 2.33 -26.03
N ARG A 74 39.78 3.28 -25.35
CA ARG A 74 41.14 3.71 -25.67
C ARG A 74 42.23 2.76 -25.14
N ARG A 75 41.98 2.02 -24.05
CA ARG A 75 43.01 1.22 -23.36
C ARG A 75 42.80 -0.29 -23.37
N LEU A 76 41.56 -0.77 -23.42
CA LEU A 76 41.19 -2.18 -23.25
C LEU A 76 40.51 -2.78 -24.50
N GLY A 77 40.19 -1.95 -25.50
CA GLY A 77 39.63 -2.36 -26.78
C GLY A 77 38.14 -2.73 -26.74
N TRP A 78 37.63 -3.16 -27.90
CA TRP A 78 36.21 -3.48 -28.11
C TRP A 78 35.61 -4.57 -27.21
N PRO A 79 36.33 -5.64 -26.80
CA PRO A 79 35.76 -6.67 -25.92
C PRO A 79 35.33 -6.13 -24.55
N ALA A 80 36.11 -5.21 -23.96
CA ALA A 80 35.76 -4.60 -22.67
C ALA A 80 34.50 -3.71 -22.78
N VAL A 81 34.39 -2.95 -23.88
CA VAL A 81 33.21 -2.14 -24.19
C VAL A 81 31.98 -3.01 -24.41
N ALA A 82 32.12 -4.10 -25.17
CA ALA A 82 31.04 -5.07 -25.38
C ALA A 82 30.60 -5.73 -24.06
N GLY A 83 31.53 -6.09 -23.18
CA GLY A 83 31.23 -6.63 -21.86
C GLY A 83 30.43 -5.65 -20.98
N MET A 84 30.85 -4.38 -20.90
CA MET A 84 30.10 -3.36 -20.17
C MET A 84 28.70 -3.13 -20.75
N GLY A 85 28.60 -3.10 -22.09
CA GLY A 85 27.31 -2.99 -22.78
C GLY A 85 26.37 -4.16 -22.47
N ALA A 86 26.90 -5.39 -22.44
CA ALA A 86 26.13 -6.59 -22.09
C ALA A 86 25.61 -6.53 -20.64
N ILE A 87 26.43 -6.09 -19.68
CA ILE A 87 26.01 -5.89 -18.28
C ILE A 87 24.91 -4.84 -18.19
N GLY A 88 25.06 -3.71 -18.86
CA GLY A 88 24.05 -2.66 -18.90
C GLY A 88 22.72 -3.14 -19.50
N ALA A 89 22.78 -3.90 -20.59
CA ALA A 89 21.60 -4.49 -21.22
C ALA A 89 20.91 -5.52 -20.32
N ALA A 90 21.69 -6.39 -19.64
CA ALA A 90 21.17 -7.34 -18.67
C ALA A 90 20.51 -6.65 -17.48
N GLY A 91 21.13 -5.58 -16.95
CA GLY A 91 20.57 -4.76 -15.88
C GLY A 91 19.27 -4.09 -16.27
N MET A 92 19.20 -3.51 -17.48
CA MET A 92 17.97 -2.91 -18.01
C MET A 92 16.87 -3.96 -18.26
N PHE A 93 17.22 -5.13 -18.79
CA PHE A 93 16.28 -6.23 -18.95
C PHE A 93 15.71 -6.67 -17.61
N TYR A 94 16.57 -6.89 -16.62
CA TYR A 94 16.17 -7.24 -15.27
C TYR A 94 15.24 -6.16 -14.68
N ALA A 95 15.62 -4.88 -14.79
CA ALA A 95 14.86 -3.78 -14.20
C ALA A 95 13.52 -3.49 -14.89
N THR A 96 13.37 -3.82 -16.17
CA THR A 96 12.12 -3.57 -16.93
C THR A 96 11.22 -4.79 -17.07
N ARG A 97 11.76 -6.00 -16.86
CA ARG A 97 11.04 -7.25 -17.13
C ARG A 97 10.91 -8.15 -15.92
N PHE A 98 12.01 -8.36 -15.19
CA PHE A 98 12.04 -9.33 -14.11
C PHE A 98 11.58 -8.72 -12.79
N GLU A 99 12.24 -7.65 -12.35
CA GLU A 99 11.98 -7.07 -11.03
C GLU A 99 10.53 -6.56 -10.87
N PRO A 100 9.95 -5.81 -11.83
CA PRO A 100 8.56 -5.34 -11.74
C PRO A 100 7.51 -6.47 -11.74
N ALA A 101 7.86 -7.65 -12.27
CA ALA A 101 6.97 -8.81 -12.35
C ALA A 101 7.22 -9.84 -11.24
N SER A 102 8.09 -9.52 -10.28
CA SER A 102 8.53 -10.46 -9.24
C SER A 102 8.22 -9.91 -7.84
N PRO A 103 6.93 -9.75 -7.48
CA PRO A 103 6.55 -9.24 -6.18
C PRO A 103 7.04 -10.16 -5.05
N THR A 104 7.11 -9.59 -3.85
CA THR A 104 7.62 -10.25 -2.63
C THR A 104 6.65 -10.07 -1.47
N LEU A 105 6.64 -11.04 -0.55
CA LEU A 105 5.85 -10.97 0.67
C LEU A 105 6.80 -10.58 1.80
N GLU A 106 6.53 -9.45 2.43
CA GLU A 106 7.33 -8.89 3.51
C GLU A 106 6.63 -9.07 4.85
N HIS A 107 7.38 -9.43 5.88
CA HIS A 107 6.90 -9.51 7.26
C HIS A 107 7.64 -8.50 8.12
N VAL A 108 6.90 -7.54 8.69
CA VAL A 108 7.46 -6.44 9.46
C VAL A 108 6.86 -6.46 10.85
N THR A 109 7.68 -6.29 11.88
CA THR A 109 7.22 -6.17 13.27
C THR A 109 7.46 -4.75 13.77
N LEU A 110 6.40 -4.07 14.20
CA LEU A 110 6.46 -2.71 14.76
C LEU A 110 6.18 -2.73 16.26
N TRP A 111 7.07 -2.12 17.04
CA TRP A 111 7.05 -2.18 18.50
C TRP A 111 6.56 -0.86 19.10
N PHE A 112 5.53 -0.91 19.93
CA PHE A 112 4.93 0.24 20.58
C PHE A 112 4.92 0.03 22.09
N PRO A 113 5.59 0.89 22.90
CA PRO A 113 5.58 0.76 24.36
C PRO A 113 4.18 0.84 24.96
N GLU A 114 3.36 1.73 24.41
CA GLU A 114 2.00 2.04 24.89
C GLU A 114 0.91 1.32 24.08
N LEU A 115 1.24 0.21 23.38
CA LEU A 115 0.24 -0.57 22.66
C LEU A 115 -0.83 -1.09 23.64
N PRO A 116 -2.14 -0.86 23.39
CA PRO A 116 -3.18 -1.54 24.15
C PRO A 116 -2.98 -3.06 24.12
N ALA A 117 -3.13 -3.73 25.26
CA ALA A 117 -2.72 -5.13 25.41
C ALA A 117 -3.42 -6.09 24.42
N GLY A 118 -4.70 -5.84 24.11
CA GLY A 118 -5.45 -6.63 23.12
C GLY A 118 -4.92 -6.51 21.69
N LEU A 119 -4.14 -5.48 21.36
CA LEU A 119 -3.56 -5.30 20.03
C LEU A 119 -2.17 -5.94 19.89
N ASP A 120 -1.61 -6.54 20.94
CA ASP A 120 -0.36 -7.30 20.80
C ASP A 120 -0.56 -8.46 19.82
N ARG A 121 0.34 -8.54 18.84
CA ARG A 121 0.32 -9.48 17.71
C ARG A 121 -0.81 -9.27 16.70
N LEU A 122 -1.51 -8.13 16.73
CA LEU A 122 -2.42 -7.76 15.63
C LEU A 122 -1.64 -7.69 14.31
N ARG A 123 -2.11 -8.38 13.27
CA ARG A 123 -1.51 -8.41 11.94
C ARG A 123 -2.36 -7.61 10.97
N ILE A 124 -1.69 -6.75 10.22
CA ILE A 124 -2.27 -5.89 9.22
C ILE A 124 -1.64 -6.24 7.88
N GLY A 125 -2.45 -6.65 6.92
CA GLY A 125 -2.01 -6.84 5.54
C GLY A 125 -2.11 -5.53 4.78
N GLN A 126 -1.05 -5.10 4.11
CA GLN A 126 -1.05 -3.90 3.28
C GLN A 126 -0.77 -4.23 1.82
N ILE A 127 -1.62 -3.69 0.94
CA ILE A 127 -1.40 -3.59 -0.49
C ILE A 127 -1.57 -2.15 -0.95
N THR A 128 -0.83 -1.75 -1.97
CA THR A 128 -0.85 -0.37 -2.47
C THR A 128 -0.34 -0.29 -3.88
N ASP A 129 -0.72 0.77 -4.59
CA ASP A 129 -0.20 1.14 -5.89
C ASP A 129 -0.17 -0.02 -6.90
N PRO A 130 -1.25 -0.81 -7.08
CA PRO A 130 -1.25 -1.79 -8.15
C PRO A 130 -1.25 -1.12 -9.52
N HIS A 131 -1.79 0.10 -9.68
CA HIS A 131 -1.85 0.83 -10.96
C HIS A 131 -2.48 0.01 -12.11
N LEU A 132 -3.64 -0.59 -11.86
CA LEU A 132 -4.35 -1.46 -12.81
C LEU A 132 -4.51 -0.82 -14.20
N GLY A 133 -4.42 -1.66 -15.23
CA GLY A 133 -4.37 -1.23 -16.63
C GLY A 133 -2.96 -1.00 -17.17
N LEU A 134 -1.93 -0.99 -16.31
CA LEU A 134 -0.53 -1.01 -16.72
C LEU A 134 0.04 -2.44 -16.74
N ARG A 135 1.24 -2.60 -17.30
CA ARG A 135 1.88 -3.91 -17.44
C ARG A 135 2.14 -4.58 -16.08
N TYR A 136 1.84 -5.88 -15.98
CA TYR A 136 2.02 -6.76 -14.80
C TYR A 136 1.07 -6.51 -13.64
N THR A 137 0.26 -5.46 -13.69
CA THR A 137 -0.47 -4.95 -12.53
C THR A 137 -1.58 -5.88 -12.05
N GLU A 138 -2.33 -6.48 -12.97
CA GLU A 138 -3.38 -7.46 -12.65
C GLU A 138 -2.79 -8.74 -12.07
N GLN A 139 -1.66 -9.21 -12.62
CA GLN A 139 -0.97 -10.41 -12.16
C GLN A 139 -0.38 -10.22 -10.77
N ASN A 140 0.29 -9.08 -10.54
CA ASN A 140 0.85 -8.73 -9.23
C ASN A 140 -0.26 -8.56 -8.19
N LEU A 141 -1.38 -7.91 -8.53
CA LEU A 141 -2.50 -7.76 -7.61
C LEU A 141 -3.18 -9.10 -7.30
N ALA A 142 -3.40 -9.96 -8.30
CA ALA A 142 -3.95 -11.30 -8.07
C ALA A 142 -3.05 -12.13 -7.15
N TRP A 143 -1.73 -12.11 -7.38
CA TRP A 143 -0.76 -12.75 -6.51
C TRP A 143 -0.81 -12.19 -5.08
N ALA A 144 -0.92 -10.86 -4.94
CA ALA A 144 -0.97 -10.18 -3.66
C ALA A 144 -2.21 -10.54 -2.84
N VAL A 145 -3.37 -10.56 -3.50
CA VAL A 145 -4.64 -10.97 -2.90
C VAL A 145 -4.56 -12.40 -2.40
N GLU A 146 -3.94 -13.31 -3.15
CA GLU A 146 -3.72 -14.68 -2.72
C GLU A 146 -2.77 -14.76 -1.51
N GLN A 147 -1.71 -13.95 -1.44
CA GLN A 147 -0.85 -13.92 -0.25
C GLN A 147 -1.62 -13.45 0.98
N LEU A 148 -2.41 -12.37 0.88
CA LEU A 148 -3.23 -11.89 1.99
C LEU A 148 -4.25 -12.95 2.45
N ARG A 149 -4.85 -13.69 1.53
CA ARG A 149 -5.77 -14.79 1.86
C ARG A 149 -5.08 -15.94 2.58
N ARG A 150 -3.82 -16.24 2.26
CA ARG A 150 -3.01 -17.27 2.95
C ARG A 150 -2.55 -16.80 4.32
N GLU A 151 -2.12 -15.56 4.41
CA GLU A 151 -1.59 -14.98 5.64
C GLU A 151 -2.69 -14.69 6.66
N GLN A 152 -3.93 -14.47 6.22
CA GLN A 152 -5.11 -14.20 7.06
C GLN A 152 -4.86 -13.10 8.10
N PRO A 153 -4.44 -11.89 7.71
CA PRO A 153 -4.31 -10.78 8.65
C PRO A 153 -5.68 -10.36 9.21
N GLU A 154 -5.68 -9.80 10.41
CA GLU A 154 -6.90 -9.36 11.07
C GLU A 154 -7.50 -8.12 10.41
N LEU A 155 -6.66 -7.24 9.84
CA LEU A 155 -7.05 -6.02 9.13
C LEU A 155 -6.34 -5.98 7.77
N ILE A 156 -7.02 -5.54 6.71
CA ILE A 156 -6.39 -5.29 5.41
C ILE A 156 -6.51 -3.81 5.04
N ALA A 157 -5.37 -3.20 4.70
CA ALA A 157 -5.25 -1.82 4.27
C ALA A 157 -4.89 -1.75 2.78
N VAL A 158 -5.65 -0.96 2.03
CA VAL A 158 -5.43 -0.65 0.62
C VAL A 158 -5.07 0.82 0.49
N THR A 159 -3.79 1.17 0.35
CA THR A 159 -3.33 2.56 0.52
C THR A 159 -3.21 3.35 -0.79
N GLY A 160 -4.17 3.19 -1.70
CA GLY A 160 -4.34 4.04 -2.88
C GLY A 160 -3.64 3.59 -4.16
N ASP A 161 -3.83 4.39 -5.22
CA ASP A 161 -3.33 4.20 -6.59
C ASP A 161 -3.74 2.85 -7.20
N LEU A 162 -5.04 2.56 -7.11
CA LEU A 162 -5.61 1.32 -7.62
C LEU A 162 -5.62 1.29 -9.15
N ALA A 163 -5.98 2.38 -9.79
CA ALA A 163 -6.07 2.47 -11.25
C ALA A 163 -4.92 3.32 -11.82
N GLY A 164 -4.09 2.71 -12.65
CA GLY A 164 -3.05 3.44 -13.40
C GLY A 164 -3.57 3.99 -14.73
N LEU A 165 -4.59 3.32 -15.30
CA LEU A 165 -5.38 3.77 -16.44
C LEU A 165 -6.86 3.51 -16.18
N LYS A 166 -7.73 4.30 -16.79
CA LYS A 166 -9.19 4.14 -16.69
C LYS A 166 -9.67 2.73 -17.00
N ALA A 167 -9.05 2.08 -17.99
CA ALA A 167 -9.35 0.72 -18.41
C ALA A 167 -9.08 -0.33 -17.32
N GLY A 168 -8.30 0.01 -16.29
CA GLY A 168 -8.03 -0.84 -15.13
C GLY A 168 -9.11 -0.83 -14.05
N VAL A 169 -9.95 0.23 -13.99
CA VAL A 169 -11.01 0.35 -12.96
C VAL A 169 -11.96 -0.86 -12.91
N PRO A 170 -12.43 -1.43 -14.03
CA PRO A 170 -13.27 -2.62 -14.01
C PRO A 170 -12.62 -3.86 -13.38
N GLN A 171 -11.28 -3.90 -13.27
CA GLN A 171 -10.55 -5.03 -12.66
C GLN A 171 -10.53 -4.97 -11.13
N ILE A 172 -10.84 -3.82 -10.52
CA ILE A 172 -10.86 -3.64 -9.06
C ILE A 172 -11.84 -4.64 -8.41
N VAL A 173 -13.06 -4.73 -8.94
CA VAL A 173 -14.10 -5.61 -8.38
C VAL A 173 -13.66 -7.07 -8.37
N PRO A 174 -13.36 -7.73 -9.51
CA PRO A 174 -13.02 -9.15 -9.50
C PRO A 174 -11.73 -9.46 -8.75
N LEU A 175 -10.74 -8.55 -8.73
CA LEU A 175 -9.47 -8.81 -8.05
C LEU A 175 -9.55 -8.62 -6.53
N LEU A 176 -10.30 -7.62 -6.04
CA LEU A 176 -10.33 -7.32 -4.60
C LEU A 176 -11.51 -7.94 -3.85
N SER A 177 -12.62 -8.28 -4.53
CA SER A 177 -13.78 -8.95 -3.90
C SER A 177 -13.46 -10.24 -3.12
N PRO A 178 -12.38 -11.00 -3.41
CA PRO A 178 -12.01 -12.17 -2.60
C PRO A 178 -11.39 -11.85 -1.22
N LEU A 179 -11.01 -10.59 -0.94
CA LEU A 179 -10.37 -10.20 0.31
C LEU A 179 -11.36 -10.17 1.47
N ARG A 180 -11.02 -10.82 2.58
CA ARG A 180 -11.79 -10.80 3.82
C ARG A 180 -10.82 -10.75 5.00
N ALA A 181 -11.18 -9.98 6.02
CA ALA A 181 -10.43 -9.84 7.26
C ALA A 181 -11.42 -9.63 8.42
N PRO A 182 -11.18 -10.20 9.61
CA PRO A 182 -12.04 -10.03 10.79
C PRO A 182 -12.38 -8.58 11.15
N LEU A 183 -11.42 -7.67 11.04
CA LEU A 183 -11.60 -6.25 11.31
C LEU A 183 -11.97 -5.45 10.07
N GLY A 184 -12.06 -6.09 8.89
CA GLY A 184 -12.44 -5.49 7.63
C GLY A 184 -11.28 -5.19 6.67
N VAL A 185 -11.66 -4.69 5.49
CA VAL A 185 -10.76 -4.25 4.43
C VAL A 185 -11.08 -2.79 4.15
N TYR A 186 -10.09 -1.89 4.21
CA TYR A 186 -10.32 -0.45 4.06
C TYR A 186 -9.36 0.14 3.04
N ALA A 187 -9.87 1.08 2.24
CA ALA A 187 -9.09 1.79 1.24
C ALA A 187 -8.98 3.29 1.55
N VAL A 188 -7.93 3.92 1.04
CA VAL A 188 -7.83 5.38 0.88
C VAL A 188 -7.46 5.68 -0.57
N PRO A 189 -7.84 6.85 -1.13
CA PRO A 189 -7.49 7.18 -2.50
C PRO A 189 -6.00 7.55 -2.61
N GLY A 190 -5.42 7.27 -3.78
CA GLY A 190 -4.18 7.89 -4.22
C GLY A 190 -4.41 8.92 -5.32
N ASN A 191 -3.35 9.61 -5.74
CA ASN A 191 -3.43 10.66 -6.75
C ASN A 191 -3.82 10.11 -8.13
N HIS A 192 -3.42 8.88 -8.49
CA HIS A 192 -3.84 8.27 -9.75
C HIS A 192 -5.32 7.91 -9.77
N ASP A 193 -5.91 7.58 -8.61
CA ASP A 193 -7.35 7.33 -8.54
C ASP A 193 -8.14 8.60 -8.88
N TYR A 194 -7.63 9.78 -8.50
CA TYR A 194 -8.17 11.08 -8.93
C TYR A 194 -8.04 11.29 -10.45
N TRP A 195 -6.87 10.98 -11.02
CA TRP A 195 -6.60 11.17 -12.46
C TRP A 195 -7.49 10.28 -13.33
N GLU A 196 -7.66 9.03 -12.91
CA GLU A 196 -8.45 8.04 -13.63
C GLU A 196 -9.95 8.11 -13.29
N GLY A 197 -10.35 8.93 -12.32
CA GLY A 197 -11.75 9.21 -11.99
C GLY A 197 -12.19 8.50 -10.71
N LEU A 198 -11.99 9.21 -9.60
CA LEU A 198 -12.20 8.71 -8.23
C LEU A 198 -13.62 8.21 -7.97
N SER A 199 -14.64 8.82 -8.58
CA SER A 199 -16.03 8.36 -8.46
C SER A 199 -16.20 6.90 -8.87
N ASP A 200 -15.50 6.50 -9.94
CA ASP A 200 -15.66 5.16 -10.51
C ASP A 200 -14.79 4.15 -9.75
N VAL A 201 -13.63 4.59 -9.23
CA VAL A 201 -12.82 3.80 -8.29
C VAL A 201 -13.60 3.55 -7.00
N GLN A 202 -14.23 4.58 -6.42
CA GLN A 202 -15.08 4.46 -5.23
C GLN A 202 -16.26 3.53 -5.49
N ALA A 203 -16.94 3.66 -6.63
CA ALA A 203 -18.04 2.76 -6.99
C ALA A 203 -17.57 1.30 -7.12
N ALA A 204 -16.42 1.07 -7.76
CA ALA A 204 -15.84 -0.27 -7.88
C ALA A 204 -15.44 -0.85 -6.52
N LEU A 205 -14.84 -0.05 -5.64
CA LEU A 205 -14.53 -0.47 -4.27
C LEU A 205 -15.80 -0.80 -3.46
N GLY A 206 -16.84 0.01 -3.61
CA GLY A 206 -18.16 -0.25 -3.01
C GLY A 206 -18.76 -1.58 -3.45
N LEU A 207 -18.69 -1.90 -4.75
CA LEU A 207 -19.12 -3.20 -5.29
C LEU A 207 -18.25 -4.35 -4.80
N ALA A 208 -16.97 -4.11 -4.51
CA ALA A 208 -16.06 -5.09 -3.91
C ALA A 208 -16.26 -5.26 -2.38
N GLY A 209 -17.12 -4.46 -1.76
CA GLY A 209 -17.35 -4.44 -0.31
C GLY A 209 -16.24 -3.76 0.49
N ILE A 210 -15.47 -2.88 -0.13
CA ILE A 210 -14.32 -2.19 0.48
C ILE A 210 -14.68 -0.70 0.67
N PRO A 211 -14.97 -0.25 1.91
CA PRO A 211 -15.19 1.16 2.18
C PRO A 211 -13.94 2.02 1.90
N LEU A 212 -14.16 3.15 1.23
CA LEU A 212 -13.16 4.19 1.00
C LEU A 212 -13.21 5.21 2.16
N LEU A 213 -12.14 5.30 2.94
CA LEU A 213 -11.99 6.22 4.06
C LEU A 213 -11.33 7.51 3.57
N MET A 214 -12.07 8.63 3.59
CA MET A 214 -11.54 9.94 3.20
C MET A 214 -11.90 10.95 4.29
N ASN A 215 -10.88 11.47 4.97
CA ASN A 215 -11.02 12.42 6.08
C ASN A 215 -11.97 11.93 7.18
N ARG A 216 -11.93 10.63 7.47
CA ARG A 216 -12.85 9.94 8.38
C ARG A 216 -12.14 8.89 9.18
N ASN A 217 -12.78 8.47 10.26
CA ASN A 217 -12.31 7.40 11.12
C ASN A 217 -13.45 6.45 11.47
N LEU A 218 -13.06 5.33 12.06
CA LEU A 218 -13.95 4.42 12.75
C LEU A 218 -13.22 3.80 13.94
N ARG A 219 -14.00 3.46 14.97
CA ARG A 219 -13.54 2.67 16.10
C ARG A 219 -13.59 1.20 15.73
N LEU A 220 -12.47 0.51 15.94
CA LEU A 220 -12.34 -0.94 15.79
C LEU A 220 -12.01 -1.55 17.15
N ARG A 221 -12.44 -2.79 17.36
CA ARG A 221 -12.20 -3.53 18.60
C ARG A 221 -11.60 -4.90 18.30
N TRP A 222 -10.49 -5.22 18.95
CA TRP A 222 -9.80 -6.50 18.81
C TRP A 222 -9.31 -6.99 20.17
N ASN A 223 -9.60 -8.26 20.52
CA ASN A 223 -9.24 -8.87 21.81
C ASN A 223 -9.50 -7.96 23.02
N GLY A 224 -10.68 -7.32 23.06
CA GLY A 224 -11.10 -6.47 24.16
C GLY A 224 -10.47 -5.06 24.20
N ALA A 225 -9.59 -4.72 23.25
CA ALA A 225 -9.00 -3.38 23.14
C ALA A 225 -9.62 -2.59 21.99
N ASP A 226 -9.90 -1.31 22.23
CA ASP A 226 -10.33 -0.37 21.21
C ASP A 226 -9.14 0.34 20.57
N PHE A 227 -9.23 0.59 19.28
CA PHE A 227 -8.33 1.47 18.53
C PHE A 227 -9.08 2.16 17.41
N TRP A 228 -8.48 3.19 16.83
CA TRP A 228 -9.12 3.98 15.79
C TRP A 228 -8.36 3.86 14.49
N LEU A 229 -9.07 3.48 13.44
CA LEU A 229 -8.58 3.50 12.08
C LEU A 229 -9.07 4.79 11.43
N ALA A 230 -8.16 5.60 10.90
CA ALA A 230 -8.48 6.78 10.12
C ALA A 230 -7.96 6.65 8.70
N GLY A 231 -8.68 7.22 7.73
CA GLY A 231 -8.20 7.48 6.40
C GLY A 231 -8.18 8.98 6.13
N ILE A 232 -7.11 9.46 5.52
CA ILE A 232 -6.98 10.85 5.07
C ILE A 232 -7.09 10.89 3.55
N ASP A 233 -7.68 11.97 3.03
CA ASP A 233 -7.68 12.23 1.61
C ASP A 233 -6.25 12.53 1.09
N ASP A 234 -6.04 12.37 -0.21
CA ASP A 234 -4.72 12.51 -0.82
C ASP A 234 -4.24 13.97 -0.79
N ILE A 235 -2.96 14.19 -0.43
CA ILE A 235 -2.34 15.52 -0.34
C ILE A 235 -1.95 16.10 -1.71
N PHE A 236 -1.91 15.27 -2.76
CA PHE A 236 -1.51 15.70 -4.09
C PHE A 236 -2.69 16.30 -4.86
N ASP A 237 -3.83 15.60 -4.89
CA ASP A 237 -5.02 15.97 -5.67
C ASP A 237 -6.34 16.04 -4.86
N GLY A 238 -6.32 15.66 -3.58
CA GLY A 238 -7.46 15.76 -2.66
C GLY A 238 -7.39 16.98 -1.74
N ASP A 239 -8.19 16.93 -0.66
CA ASP A 239 -8.23 17.94 0.40
C ASP A 239 -8.06 17.28 1.79
N PRO A 240 -6.83 16.99 2.23
CA PRO A 240 -6.59 16.30 3.50
C PRO A 240 -7.07 17.15 4.68
N ASN A 241 -8.00 16.60 5.46
CA ASN A 241 -8.59 17.26 6.62
C ASN A 241 -8.42 16.42 7.89
N PHE A 242 -7.35 16.70 8.63
CA PHE A 242 -7.04 16.01 9.88
C PHE A 242 -8.04 16.28 11.00
N ALA A 243 -8.67 17.46 11.03
CA ALA A 243 -9.68 17.77 12.03
C ALA A 243 -10.90 16.85 11.86
N ALA A 244 -11.35 16.63 10.63
CA ALA A 244 -12.42 15.68 10.30
C ALA A 244 -11.98 14.23 10.55
N ALA A 245 -10.77 13.85 10.09
CA ALA A 245 -10.23 12.51 10.31
C ALA A 245 -10.03 12.17 11.80
N CYS A 246 -9.81 13.19 12.66
CA CYS A 246 -9.66 13.03 14.11
C CYS A 246 -10.92 13.39 14.91
N ALA A 247 -12.04 13.69 14.25
CA ALA A 247 -13.26 14.08 14.95
C ALA A 247 -13.75 12.93 15.85
N GLY A 248 -13.99 13.22 17.12
CA GLY A 248 -14.50 12.27 18.11
C GLY A 248 -13.47 11.28 18.67
N ILE A 249 -12.23 11.26 18.18
CA ILE A 249 -11.19 10.34 18.69
C ILE A 249 -10.73 10.79 20.08
N PRO A 250 -10.77 9.93 21.12
CA PRO A 250 -10.17 10.25 22.41
C PRO A 250 -8.67 10.54 22.28
N SER A 251 -8.16 11.52 23.01
CA SER A 251 -6.76 11.98 22.91
C SER A 251 -5.73 10.89 23.17
N GLN A 252 -6.04 9.93 24.04
CA GLN A 252 -5.17 8.81 24.43
C GLN A 252 -5.42 7.52 23.63
N ALA A 253 -6.33 7.53 22.64
CA ALA A 253 -6.61 6.35 21.83
C ALA A 253 -5.41 5.98 20.94
N PHE A 254 -5.17 4.69 20.74
CA PHE A 254 -4.24 4.23 19.71
C PHE A 254 -4.86 4.51 18.33
N LYS A 255 -4.21 5.37 17.53
CA LYS A 255 -4.70 5.78 16.20
C LYS A 255 -3.78 5.24 15.11
N LEU A 256 -4.37 4.53 14.14
CA LEU A 256 -3.73 4.09 12.91
C LEU A 256 -4.26 4.93 11.75
N LEU A 257 -3.35 5.49 10.96
CA LEU A 257 -3.65 6.26 9.76
C LEU A 257 -3.34 5.47 8.48
N LEU A 258 -4.31 5.43 7.58
CA LEU A 258 -4.10 5.09 6.18
C LEU A 258 -3.96 6.40 5.39
N ALA A 259 -2.85 6.54 4.66
CA ALA A 259 -2.59 7.70 3.82
C ALA A 259 -1.79 7.25 2.60
N HIS A 260 -2.16 7.65 1.40
CA HIS A 260 -1.43 7.23 0.21
C HIS A 260 0.00 7.80 0.18
N SER A 261 0.12 9.13 0.23
CA SER A 261 1.39 9.86 0.20
C SER A 261 2.10 9.82 1.57
N PRO A 262 3.35 9.33 1.66
CA PRO A 262 4.02 9.15 2.95
C PRO A 262 4.48 10.47 3.61
N ASP A 263 4.74 11.53 2.84
CA ASP A 263 5.28 12.78 3.41
C ASP A 263 4.28 13.52 4.33
N ILE A 264 2.98 13.20 4.26
CA ILE A 264 1.95 13.70 5.21
C ILE A 264 2.18 13.23 6.65
N ALA A 265 3.13 12.32 6.86
CA ALA A 265 3.48 11.80 8.17
C ALA A 265 3.91 12.86 9.19
N VAL A 266 4.41 14.02 8.73
CA VAL A 266 4.75 15.13 9.62
C VAL A 266 3.50 15.70 10.29
N ASP A 267 2.45 15.94 9.51
CA ASP A 267 1.16 16.44 10.00
C ASP A 267 0.43 15.37 10.81
N ALA A 268 0.49 14.11 10.37
CA ALA A 268 -0.10 12.98 11.09
C ALA A 268 0.51 12.82 12.50
N ALA A 269 1.83 12.91 12.62
CA ALA A 269 2.50 12.88 13.92
C ALA A 269 2.02 14.03 14.83
N GLY A 270 1.79 15.22 14.26
CA GLY A 270 1.23 16.37 14.98
C GLY A 270 -0.19 16.16 15.53
N HIS A 271 -0.97 15.25 14.93
CA HIS A 271 -2.33 14.88 15.37
C HIS A 271 -2.37 13.64 16.28
N GLY A 272 -1.20 13.17 16.71
CA GLY A 272 -1.07 12.06 17.66
C GLY A 272 -1.40 10.69 17.06
N PHE A 273 -1.18 10.50 15.76
CA PHE A 273 -1.21 9.16 15.18
C PHE A 273 -0.03 8.33 15.68
N ALA A 274 -0.27 7.05 15.99
CA ALA A 274 0.76 6.12 16.44
C ALA A 274 1.43 5.41 15.26
N LEU A 275 0.64 5.07 14.23
CA LEU A 275 1.10 4.38 13.03
C LEU A 275 0.49 5.02 11.78
N GLN A 276 1.31 5.25 10.76
CA GLN A 276 0.84 5.55 9.40
C GLN A 276 1.30 4.45 8.43
N LEU A 277 0.39 4.02 7.55
CA LEU A 277 0.67 3.11 6.44
C LEU A 277 0.50 3.85 5.12
N SER A 278 1.52 3.80 4.26
CA SER A 278 1.58 4.55 2.99
C SER A 278 2.20 3.77 1.84
N GLY A 279 2.03 4.29 0.63
CA GLY A 279 2.57 3.79 -0.63
C GLY A 279 3.26 4.90 -1.43
N HIS A 280 2.80 5.13 -2.66
CA HIS A 280 3.10 6.28 -3.55
C HIS A 280 4.53 6.34 -4.11
N SER A 281 5.53 6.09 -3.28
CA SER A 281 6.94 6.30 -3.59
C SER A 281 7.53 5.27 -4.56
N HIS A 282 6.94 4.08 -4.68
CA HIS A 282 7.45 2.94 -5.44
C HIS A 282 8.90 2.52 -5.10
N GLY A 283 9.41 2.90 -3.92
CA GLY A 283 10.84 2.78 -3.61
C GLY A 283 11.75 3.65 -4.47
N GLY A 284 11.19 4.60 -5.24
CA GLY A 284 11.90 5.50 -6.13
C GLY A 284 12.34 4.89 -7.48
N HIS A 285 11.73 3.78 -7.89
CA HIS A 285 11.88 3.08 -9.18
C HIS A 285 13.28 2.56 -9.53
N LEU A 286 14.33 3.35 -9.39
CA LEU A 286 15.69 2.92 -9.66
C LEU A 286 16.54 3.26 -8.46
N ARG A 287 17.18 2.27 -7.86
CA ARG A 287 18.07 2.48 -6.73
C ARG A 287 19.42 1.83 -6.95
N LEU A 288 20.44 2.45 -6.36
CA LEU A 288 21.76 1.86 -6.22
C LEU A 288 22.16 1.85 -4.74
N PRO A 289 22.96 0.86 -4.31
CA PRO A 289 23.55 0.88 -2.97
C PRO A 289 24.28 2.21 -2.73
N GLN A 290 24.12 2.78 -1.53
CA GLN A 290 24.70 4.06 -1.08
C GLN A 290 24.20 5.33 -1.78
N LEU A 291 23.78 5.26 -3.05
CA LEU A 291 23.23 6.40 -3.80
C LEU A 291 21.73 6.61 -3.56
N GLY A 292 21.02 5.56 -3.13
CA GLY A 292 19.58 5.62 -2.94
C GLY A 292 18.83 5.65 -4.26
N ALA A 293 17.63 6.23 -4.25
CA ALA A 293 16.77 6.29 -5.42
C ALA A 293 17.22 7.36 -6.43
N PHE A 294 16.91 7.12 -7.70
CA PHE A 294 17.17 8.05 -8.79
C PHE A 294 16.17 9.19 -8.83
N THR A 295 14.89 8.85 -8.70
CA THR A 295 13.78 9.80 -8.72
C THR A 295 12.82 9.54 -7.57
N HIS A 296 12.12 10.60 -7.18
CA HIS A 296 11.03 10.54 -6.22
C HIS A 296 9.82 11.27 -6.78
N PRO A 297 8.61 10.73 -6.60
CA PRO A 297 7.42 11.55 -6.79
C PRO A 297 7.37 12.63 -5.71
N ARG A 298 6.76 13.76 -6.02
CA ARG A 298 6.43 14.78 -5.02
C ARG A 298 5.60 14.14 -3.90
N TYR A 299 5.93 14.44 -2.65
CA TYR A 299 5.36 13.80 -1.43
C TYR A 299 5.78 12.34 -1.18
N GLY A 300 6.77 11.83 -1.92
CA GLY A 300 7.46 10.55 -1.65
C GLY A 300 8.99 10.66 -1.62
N ALA A 301 9.51 11.87 -1.39
CA ALA A 301 10.95 12.14 -1.42
C ALA A 301 11.58 12.02 -0.02
N ARG A 302 10.83 12.31 1.05
CA ARG A 302 11.36 12.25 2.42
C ARG A 302 11.34 10.82 2.97
N TYR A 303 10.29 10.06 2.68
CA TYR A 303 10.15 8.68 3.10
C TYR A 303 9.90 7.77 1.89
N VAL A 304 10.85 6.90 1.59
CA VAL A 304 10.97 6.26 0.27
C VAL A 304 10.55 4.79 0.29
N MET A 305 10.88 4.04 1.34
CA MET A 305 10.42 2.66 1.52
C MET A 305 10.80 2.14 2.90
N GLY A 306 10.01 1.21 3.43
CA GLY A 306 10.24 0.55 4.70
C GLY A 306 9.80 1.39 5.91
N HIS A 307 10.42 1.11 7.05
CA HIS A 307 10.02 1.66 8.34
C HIS A 307 10.79 2.94 8.71
N TYR A 308 10.06 3.93 9.20
CA TYR A 308 10.57 5.20 9.70
C TYR A 308 9.95 5.56 11.04
N ARG A 309 10.63 6.42 11.80
CA ARG A 309 10.09 7.08 12.99
C ARG A 309 9.95 8.57 12.73
N VAL A 310 8.75 9.11 12.96
CA VAL A 310 8.41 10.52 12.76
C VAL A 310 7.89 11.06 14.09
N GLY A 311 8.76 11.69 14.87
CA GLY A 311 8.46 11.99 16.27
C GLY A 311 8.22 10.70 17.07
N SER A 312 7.06 10.59 17.71
CA SER A 312 6.60 9.36 18.39
C SER A 312 5.88 8.37 17.48
N MET A 313 5.50 8.78 16.27
CA MET A 313 4.78 7.95 15.30
C MET A 313 5.73 7.00 14.56
N GLN A 314 5.24 5.80 14.24
CA GLN A 314 5.89 4.91 13.27
C GLN A 314 5.23 5.07 11.89
N LEU A 315 6.03 5.08 10.84
CA LEU A 315 5.58 5.14 9.45
C LEU A 315 6.10 3.90 8.73
N TYR A 316 5.24 3.23 7.97
CA TYR A 316 5.64 2.22 7.01
C TYR A 316 5.27 2.65 5.59
N VAL A 317 6.27 2.69 4.71
CA VAL A 317 6.11 3.06 3.30
C VAL A 317 6.33 1.84 2.43
N SER A 318 5.27 1.38 1.79
CA SER A 318 5.34 0.22 0.92
C SER A 318 5.90 0.57 -0.46
N ARG A 319 6.64 -0.37 -1.06
CA ARG A 319 7.17 -0.25 -2.43
C ARG A 319 6.09 -0.38 -3.51
N GLY A 320 4.85 -0.71 -3.14
CA GLY A 320 3.72 -0.84 -4.06
C GLY A 320 3.81 -2.03 -5.00
N LEU A 321 2.69 -2.37 -5.67
CA LEU A 321 2.57 -3.56 -6.50
C LEU A 321 2.85 -3.31 -7.99
N GLY A 322 2.72 -2.08 -8.47
CA GLY A 322 2.78 -1.70 -9.89
C GLY A 322 3.51 -0.38 -10.11
N GLY A 323 2.97 0.50 -10.96
CA GLY A 323 3.55 1.81 -11.29
C GLY A 323 4.44 1.77 -12.53
N ALA A 324 5.41 2.69 -12.61
CA ALA A 324 6.29 2.78 -13.78
C ALA A 324 7.00 1.43 -14.05
N PRO A 325 7.16 1.03 -15.32
CA PRO A 325 7.60 -0.32 -15.70
C PRO A 325 9.09 -0.59 -15.46
N LEU A 326 9.75 0.22 -14.62
CA LEU A 326 11.17 0.18 -14.35
C LEU A 326 11.39 0.12 -12.83
N ARG A 327 11.94 -0.99 -12.35
CA ARG A 327 12.27 -1.25 -10.94
C ARG A 327 13.68 -1.82 -10.80
N LEU A 328 14.53 -1.22 -9.98
CA LEU A 328 15.84 -1.78 -9.63
C LEU A 328 16.11 -1.59 -8.13
N LEU A 329 16.30 -2.70 -7.41
CA LEU A 329 16.47 -2.75 -5.95
C LEU A 329 15.30 -2.14 -5.16
N CYS A 330 14.11 -2.23 -5.72
CA CYS A 330 12.83 -1.80 -5.16
C CYS A 330 11.69 -2.72 -5.65
N ARG A 331 11.86 -4.03 -5.41
CA ARG A 331 10.89 -5.06 -5.77
C ARG A 331 9.49 -4.72 -5.26
N PRO A 332 8.43 -4.98 -6.06
CA PRO A 332 7.07 -4.82 -5.59
C PRO A 332 6.80 -5.69 -4.36
N GLU A 333 5.86 -5.29 -3.51
CA GLU A 333 5.60 -6.01 -2.27
C GLU A 333 4.14 -6.05 -1.83
N VAL A 334 3.84 -7.07 -1.04
CA VAL A 334 2.73 -7.11 -0.07
C VAL A 334 3.37 -7.18 1.31
N THR A 335 2.84 -6.45 2.27
CA THR A 335 3.42 -6.44 3.63
C THR A 335 2.42 -6.97 4.65
N ILE A 336 2.88 -7.88 5.51
CA ILE A 336 2.21 -8.25 6.76
C ILE A 336 2.91 -7.55 7.91
N ILE A 337 2.20 -6.63 8.54
CA ILE A 337 2.70 -5.80 9.64
C ILE A 337 2.13 -6.36 10.94
N THR A 338 2.99 -6.83 11.83
CA THR A 338 2.62 -7.31 13.17
C THR A 338 2.91 -6.24 14.21
N LEU A 339 1.90 -5.80 14.94
CA LEU A 339 2.06 -4.89 16.07
C LEU A 339 2.53 -5.67 17.29
N ARG A 340 3.49 -5.14 18.04
CA ARG A 340 3.99 -5.73 19.28
C ARG A 340 4.05 -4.71 20.40
N ARG A 341 3.66 -5.13 21.60
CA ARG A 341 3.79 -4.30 22.80
C ARG A 341 5.20 -4.37 23.34
N GLY A 342 5.76 -3.22 23.69
CA GLY A 342 7.08 -3.08 24.33
C GLY A 342 8.08 -2.29 23.49
N LEU A 343 9.34 -2.34 23.91
CA LEU A 343 10.46 -1.76 23.18
C LEU A 343 11.00 -2.78 22.17
N ALA A 344 11.43 -2.31 21.01
CA ALA A 344 12.19 -3.14 20.08
C ALA A 344 13.43 -3.70 20.81
N ARG A 345 13.68 -5.00 20.64
CA ARG A 345 14.85 -5.67 21.24
C ARG A 345 16.11 -5.37 20.46
#